data_AF-A0A1D2XAH6-F1
#
_entry.id   AF-A0A1D2XAH6-F1
#
_cell.length_a   1.000
_cell.length_b   1.000
_cell.length_c   1.000
_cell.angle_alpha   90.00
_cell.angle_beta   90.00
_cell.angle_gamma   90.00
#
_symmetry.space_group_name_H-M   'P 1'
#
loop_
_entity.id
_entity.type
_entity.pdbx_description
1 polymer ?
#
loop_
_entity_poly.entity_id
_entity_poly.type
_entity_poly.pdbx_seq_one_letter_code
_entity_poly.pdbx_strand_id
1 'polypeptide(L)'
;MLVHRLLHKEYDGARPETDGKITRPKHGAQHQSRVAVWAVVLLTMRREMGDQAAVDFPDNLIPALMKTCLLHDSGRKGDGRDQKEWEEVSGQQCKDHLIALGLSEAVAEYCGKAIQYKDDPKTFPYKNNANAEMIRSLLHDADTLDVIRVRNNFFIDFLEIWHNLNSSHKCITHDFSCIYSC
;
A
#
# COMPACT_ATOMS: atom_id res chain seq x y z
N MET A 1 6.05 21.36 -2.30
CA MET A 1 6.31 20.11 -1.54
C MET A 1 5.17 19.11 -1.77
N LEU A 2 5.48 17.81 -1.85
CA LEU A 2 4.51 16.70 -2.08
C LEU A 2 3.32 16.73 -1.12
N VAL A 3 3.59 16.98 0.16
CA VAL A 3 2.59 17.00 1.23
C VAL A 3 1.45 17.99 0.95
N HIS A 4 1.78 19.23 0.61
CA HIS A 4 0.78 20.26 0.29
C HIS A 4 0.04 19.99 -1.02
N ARG A 5 0.72 19.41 -2.02
CA ARG A 5 0.12 19.19 -3.34
C ARG A 5 -0.90 18.06 -3.34
N LEU A 6 -0.65 16.99 -2.57
CA LEU A 6 -1.37 15.72 -2.72
C LEU A 6 -2.00 15.21 -1.41
N LEU A 7 -1.30 15.33 -0.28
CA LEU A 7 -1.76 14.72 0.99
C LEU A 7 -2.71 15.64 1.77
N HIS A 8 -2.58 16.95 1.62
CA HIS A 8 -3.41 17.95 2.30
C HIS A 8 -4.52 18.53 1.40
N LYS A 9 -4.62 18.08 0.14
CA LYS A 9 -5.62 18.57 -0.81
C LYS A 9 -7.03 18.32 -0.26
N GLU A 10 -7.90 19.31 -0.30
CA GLU A 10 -9.32 19.08 -0.01
C GLU A 10 -9.93 18.08 -1.00
N TYR A 11 -10.98 17.38 -0.56
CA TYR A 11 -11.83 16.64 -1.48
C TYR A 11 -12.57 17.63 -2.37
N ASP A 12 -12.56 17.37 -3.68
CA ASP A 12 -13.32 18.11 -4.70
C ASP A 12 -14.70 17.48 -4.98
N GLY A 13 -15.05 16.40 -4.25
CA GLY A 13 -16.36 15.76 -4.22
C GLY A 13 -17.04 15.85 -2.85
N ALA A 14 -17.71 14.78 -2.42
CA ALA A 14 -18.46 14.74 -1.15
C ALA A 14 -17.53 15.01 0.05
N ARG A 15 -17.86 16.06 0.82
CA ARG A 15 -17.07 16.48 1.99
C ARG A 15 -17.52 15.70 3.23
N PRO A 16 -16.59 15.11 4.00
CA PRO A 16 -16.91 14.62 5.33
C PRO A 16 -17.23 15.82 6.24
N GLU A 17 -18.21 15.65 7.13
CA GLU A 17 -18.46 16.58 8.22
C GLU A 17 -17.23 16.59 9.13
N THR A 18 -16.41 17.63 9.02
CA THR A 18 -15.24 17.86 9.85
C THR A 18 -15.32 19.27 10.43
N ASP A 19 -14.61 19.51 11.53
CA ASP A 19 -14.49 20.83 12.16
C ASP A 19 -13.68 21.85 11.31
N GLY A 20 -13.39 21.50 10.05
CA GLY A 20 -12.66 22.31 9.08
C GLY A 20 -11.14 22.29 9.24
N LYS A 21 -10.57 21.57 10.21
CA LYS A 21 -9.12 21.59 10.48
C LYS A 21 -8.33 20.49 9.76
N ILE A 22 -8.99 19.38 9.44
CA ILE A 22 -8.37 18.22 8.77
C ILE A 22 -9.11 17.93 7.47
N THR A 23 -8.44 18.15 6.33
CA THR A 23 -9.06 18.05 4.99
C THR A 23 -9.42 16.63 4.57
N ARG A 24 -8.69 15.62 5.06
CA ARG A 24 -8.90 14.19 4.76
C ARG A 24 -8.70 13.34 6.02
N PRO A 25 -9.69 13.23 6.92
CA PRO A 25 -9.51 12.55 8.20
C PRO A 25 -9.32 11.04 8.09
N LYS A 26 -9.90 10.40 7.06
CA LYS A 26 -9.83 8.94 6.86
C LYS A 26 -8.73 8.50 5.90
N HIS A 27 -8.61 9.17 4.75
CA HIS A 27 -7.71 8.83 3.64
C HIS A 27 -6.70 9.96 3.35
N GLY A 28 -6.22 10.60 4.41
CA GLY A 28 -5.25 11.70 4.33
C GLY A 28 -3.86 11.32 4.84
N ALA A 29 -3.06 12.36 5.10
CA ALA A 29 -1.65 12.24 5.45
C ALA A 29 -1.35 11.21 6.55
N GLN A 30 -2.18 11.10 7.58
CA GLN A 30 -1.96 10.14 8.67
C GLN A 30 -2.09 8.68 8.20
N HIS A 31 -3.15 8.37 7.45
CA HIS A 31 -3.37 7.05 6.88
C HIS A 31 -2.25 6.69 5.91
N GLN A 32 -1.99 7.55 4.94
CA GLN A 32 -0.93 7.36 3.95
C GLN A 32 0.45 7.18 4.58
N SER A 33 0.74 7.91 5.67
CA SER A 33 2.01 7.75 6.41
C SER A 33 2.09 6.40 7.12
N ARG A 34 1.00 5.92 7.73
CA ARG A 34 0.98 4.60 8.37
C ARG A 34 1.12 3.48 7.35
N VAL A 35 0.42 3.55 6.21
CA VAL A 35 0.57 2.58 5.11
C VAL A 35 2.03 2.51 4.64
N ALA A 36 2.70 3.65 4.47
CA ALA A 36 4.11 3.67 4.07
C ALA A 36 5.05 3.04 5.10
N VAL A 37 4.76 3.18 6.40
CA VAL A 37 5.51 2.52 7.47
C VAL A 37 5.23 1.02 7.48
N TRP A 38 3.95 0.63 7.39
CA TRP A 38 3.54 -0.78 7.37
C TRP A 38 4.17 -1.54 6.22
N ALA A 39 4.27 -0.95 5.03
CA ALA A 39 4.89 -1.60 3.88
C ALA A 39 6.36 -2.01 4.13
N VAL A 40 7.13 -1.20 4.89
CA VAL A 40 8.52 -1.52 5.24
C VAL A 40 8.61 -2.59 6.33
N VAL A 41 7.71 -2.52 7.31
CA VAL A 41 7.60 -3.55 8.36
C VAL A 41 7.23 -4.91 7.72
N LEU A 42 6.23 -4.93 6.84
CA LEU A 42 5.80 -6.13 6.12
C LEU A 42 6.91 -6.68 5.21
N LEU A 43 7.66 -5.83 4.52
CA LEU A 43 8.83 -6.27 3.75
C LEU A 43 9.86 -6.97 4.66
N THR A 44 10.14 -6.39 5.82
CA THR A 44 11.08 -6.96 6.80
C THR A 44 10.57 -8.31 7.32
N MET A 45 9.30 -8.38 7.71
CA MET A 45 8.67 -9.64 8.14
C MET A 45 8.75 -10.71 7.05
N ARG A 46 8.42 -10.39 5.80
CA ARG A 46 8.51 -11.34 4.68
C ARG A 46 9.94 -11.83 4.46
N ARG A 47 10.94 -10.95 4.57
CA ARG A 47 12.37 -11.33 4.53
C ARG A 47 12.73 -12.31 5.64
N GLU A 48 12.33 -12.04 6.88
CA GLU A 48 12.58 -12.90 8.04
C GLU A 48 11.89 -14.26 7.93
N MET A 49 10.74 -14.31 7.24
CA MET A 49 9.98 -15.53 6.97
C MET A 49 10.54 -16.36 5.80
N GLY A 50 11.61 -15.88 5.14
CA GLY A 50 12.25 -16.58 4.02
C GLY A 50 11.50 -16.47 2.70
N ASP A 51 10.63 -15.47 2.53
CA ASP A 51 10.04 -15.17 1.22
C ASP A 51 11.14 -14.68 0.27
N GLN A 52 11.53 -15.54 -0.67
CA GLN A 52 12.63 -15.27 -1.59
C GLN A 52 12.41 -13.99 -2.41
N ALA A 53 11.17 -13.67 -2.81
CA ALA A 53 10.90 -12.45 -3.55
C ALA A 53 11.12 -11.19 -2.69
N ALA A 54 10.87 -11.28 -1.38
CA ALA A 54 11.12 -10.18 -0.43
C ALA A 54 12.60 -10.06 -0.08
N VAL A 55 13.31 -11.19 0.03
CA VAL A 55 14.77 -11.26 0.22
C VAL A 55 15.50 -10.63 -0.97
N ASP A 56 15.08 -10.97 -2.19
CA ASP A 56 15.67 -10.45 -3.42
C ASP A 56 15.22 -9.02 -3.77
N PHE A 57 14.23 -8.48 -3.04
CA PHE A 57 13.72 -7.13 -3.29
C PHE A 57 14.81 -6.08 -3.04
N PRO A 58 15.20 -5.28 -4.05
CA PRO A 58 16.31 -4.34 -3.91
C PRO A 58 16.03 -3.20 -2.92
N ASP A 59 16.95 -2.95 -1.98
CA ASP A 59 16.80 -1.88 -0.99
C ASP A 59 16.72 -0.48 -1.62
N ASN A 60 17.34 -0.27 -2.79
CA ASN A 60 17.24 0.99 -3.51
C ASN A 60 15.82 1.29 -4.04
N LEU A 61 14.92 0.30 -4.04
CA LEU A 61 13.50 0.48 -4.38
C LEU A 61 12.60 0.75 -3.16
N ILE A 62 13.10 0.63 -1.93
CA ILE A 62 12.33 0.95 -0.71
C ILE A 62 11.80 2.39 -0.73
N PRO A 63 12.58 3.42 -1.13
CA PRO A 63 12.03 4.77 -1.26
C PRO A 63 10.88 4.86 -2.26
N ALA A 64 10.94 4.11 -3.36
CA ALA A 64 9.86 4.07 -4.36
C ALA A 64 8.60 3.43 -3.75
N LEU A 65 8.74 2.30 -3.06
CA LEU A 65 7.65 1.64 -2.33
C LEU A 65 6.96 2.59 -1.35
N MET A 66 7.73 3.29 -0.51
CA MET A 66 7.18 4.23 0.47
C MET A 66 6.42 5.39 -0.20
N LYS A 67 6.93 5.90 -1.33
CA LYS A 67 6.24 6.96 -2.09
C LYS A 67 4.97 6.46 -2.76
N THR A 68 4.99 5.24 -3.30
CA THR A 68 3.79 4.57 -3.81
C THR A 68 2.72 4.47 -2.72
N CYS A 69 3.10 4.03 -1.52
CA CYS A 69 2.20 3.98 -0.36
C CYS A 69 1.70 5.36 0.08
N LEU A 70 2.56 6.38 0.08
CA LEU A 70 2.15 7.74 0.44
C LEU A 70 1.14 8.33 -0.56
N LEU A 71 1.16 7.88 -1.82
CA LEU A 71 0.39 8.47 -2.91
C LEU A 71 -0.79 7.61 -3.38
N HIS A 72 -1.01 6.41 -2.83
CA HIS A 72 -2.04 5.50 -3.30
C HIS A 72 -3.46 6.10 -3.28
N ASP A 73 -3.74 6.98 -2.32
CA ASP A 73 -5.02 7.66 -2.14
C ASP A 73 -5.01 9.14 -2.59
N SER A 74 -3.96 9.60 -3.28
CA SER A 74 -3.79 11.01 -3.63
C SER A 74 -4.87 11.52 -4.61
N GLY A 75 -5.37 10.66 -5.49
CA GLY A 75 -6.44 10.93 -6.46
C GLY A 75 -7.86 10.92 -5.89
N ARG A 76 -8.06 10.51 -4.63
CA ARG A 76 -9.40 10.47 -4.02
C ARG A 76 -10.08 11.83 -4.04
N LYS A 77 -11.38 11.80 -4.36
CA LYS A 77 -12.28 12.96 -4.38
C LYS A 77 -13.30 12.97 -3.24
N GLY A 78 -13.28 11.98 -2.37
CA GLY A 78 -14.19 11.88 -1.23
C GLY A 78 -13.91 10.62 -0.40
N ASP A 79 -14.66 10.49 0.70
CA ASP A 79 -14.73 9.25 1.46
C ASP A 79 -15.88 8.40 0.90
N GLY A 80 -15.61 7.14 0.54
CA GLY A 80 -16.56 6.27 -0.13
C GLY A 80 -15.86 5.05 -0.71
N ARG A 81 -16.59 4.25 -1.50
CA ARG A 81 -15.98 3.15 -2.26
C ARG A 81 -14.99 3.72 -3.27
N ASP A 82 -13.83 3.07 -3.37
CA ASP A 82 -12.80 3.38 -4.35
C ASP A 82 -13.40 3.40 -5.76
N GLN A 83 -13.07 4.46 -6.51
CA GLN A 83 -13.50 4.63 -7.90
C GLN A 83 -12.29 4.41 -8.80
N LYS A 84 -12.51 3.76 -9.93
CA LYS A 84 -11.46 3.50 -10.90
C LYS A 84 -10.71 4.78 -11.30
N GLU A 85 -11.43 5.90 -11.50
CA GLU A 85 -10.77 7.15 -11.87
C GLU A 85 -9.88 7.71 -10.75
N TRP A 86 -10.17 7.43 -9.47
CA TRP A 86 -9.36 7.90 -8.35
C TRP A 86 -8.02 7.15 -8.31
N GLU A 87 -8.07 5.83 -8.48
CA GLU A 87 -6.87 4.97 -8.53
C GLU A 87 -5.99 5.32 -9.74
N GLU A 88 -6.60 5.58 -10.90
CA GLU A 88 -5.89 6.03 -12.10
C GLU A 88 -5.15 7.35 -11.87
N VAL A 89 -5.81 8.33 -11.25
CA VAL A 89 -5.21 9.62 -10.91
C VAL A 89 -4.10 9.46 -9.87
N SER A 90 -4.32 8.67 -8.81
CA SER A 90 -3.29 8.38 -7.81
C SER A 90 -2.05 7.74 -8.44
N GLY A 91 -2.27 6.76 -9.33
CA GLY A 91 -1.20 6.08 -10.06
C GLY A 91 -0.39 7.04 -10.93
N GLN A 92 -1.06 7.93 -11.67
CA GLN A 92 -0.39 8.94 -12.50
C GLN A 92 0.40 9.94 -11.65
N GLN A 93 -0.17 10.41 -10.54
CA GLN A 93 0.50 11.33 -9.61
C GLN A 93 1.75 10.69 -8.99
N CYS A 94 1.70 9.40 -8.69
CA CYS A 94 2.86 8.63 -8.24
C CYS A 94 3.94 8.54 -9.32
N LYS A 95 3.57 8.14 -10.55
CA LYS A 95 4.50 8.07 -11.69
C LYS A 95 5.21 9.39 -11.91
N ASP A 96 4.46 10.49 -12.04
CA ASP A 96 5.01 11.82 -12.29
C ASP A 96 5.95 12.26 -11.17
N HIS A 97 5.59 11.95 -9.92
CA HIS A 97 6.42 12.28 -8.77
C HIS A 97 7.75 11.52 -8.78
N LEU A 98 7.74 10.22 -9.06
CA LEU A 98 8.94 9.39 -9.09
C LEU A 98 9.87 9.77 -10.25
N ILE A 99 9.32 10.09 -11.43
CA ILE A 99 10.11 10.62 -12.56
C ILE A 99 10.77 11.95 -12.16
N ALA A 100 10.02 12.85 -11.51
CA ALA A 100 10.57 14.13 -11.04
C ALA A 100 11.67 13.98 -9.97
N LEU A 101 11.73 12.84 -9.28
CA LEU A 101 12.81 12.47 -8.36
C LEU A 101 13.99 11.76 -9.05
N GLY A 102 13.93 11.55 -10.37
CA GLY A 102 15.00 10.96 -11.16
C GLY A 102 14.96 9.42 -11.28
N LEU A 103 13.86 8.78 -10.91
CA LEU A 103 13.70 7.34 -11.16
C LEU A 103 13.42 7.10 -12.65
N SER A 104 13.81 5.90 -13.12
CA SER A 104 13.53 5.52 -14.51
C SER A 104 12.03 5.42 -14.77
N GLU A 105 11.63 5.70 -16.01
CA GLU A 105 10.23 5.62 -16.41
C GLU A 105 9.64 4.23 -16.16
N ALA A 106 10.41 3.16 -16.37
CA ALA A 106 9.95 1.80 -16.11
C ALA A 106 9.58 1.56 -14.64
N VAL A 107 10.38 2.08 -13.69
CA VAL A 107 10.09 1.96 -12.26
C VAL A 107 8.88 2.80 -11.87
N ALA A 108 8.84 4.05 -12.34
CA ALA A 108 7.73 4.95 -12.05
C ALA A 108 6.40 4.41 -12.60
N GLU A 109 6.40 3.81 -13.80
CA GLU A 109 5.22 3.21 -14.43
C GLU A 109 4.67 2.05 -13.60
N TYR A 110 5.49 1.07 -13.23
CA TYR A 110 4.96 -0.06 -12.47
C TYR A 110 4.52 0.34 -11.07
N CYS A 111 5.11 1.37 -10.45
CA CYS A 111 4.65 1.93 -9.17
C CYS A 111 3.27 2.57 -9.31
N GLY A 112 3.04 3.33 -10.38
CA GLY A 112 1.73 3.88 -10.70
C GLY A 112 0.69 2.78 -10.95
N LYS A 113 1.07 1.72 -11.67
CA LYS A 113 0.20 0.55 -11.88
C LYS A 113 -0.04 -0.25 -10.60
N ALA A 114 0.92 -0.31 -9.69
CA ALA A 114 0.74 -1.00 -8.41
C ALA A 114 -0.41 -0.38 -7.60
N ILE A 115 -0.58 0.95 -7.66
CA ILE A 115 -1.73 1.65 -7.07
C ILE A 115 -3.03 1.24 -7.79
N GLN A 116 -3.07 1.38 -9.12
CA GLN A 116 -4.26 1.10 -9.93
C GLN A 116 -4.82 -0.31 -9.78
N TYR A 117 -3.95 -1.27 -9.47
CA TYR A 117 -4.27 -2.70 -9.42
C TYR A 117 -4.01 -3.30 -8.03
N LYS A 118 -3.91 -2.49 -6.97
CA LYS A 118 -3.59 -2.97 -5.62
C LYS A 118 -4.50 -4.14 -5.21
N ASP A 119 -5.79 -4.04 -5.52
CA ASP A 119 -6.82 -5.04 -5.19
C ASP A 119 -7.15 -6.03 -6.32
N ASP A 120 -6.46 -5.97 -7.46
CA ASP A 120 -6.64 -6.90 -8.59
C ASP A 120 -5.29 -7.44 -9.11
N PRO A 121 -4.63 -8.33 -8.34
CA PRO A 121 -3.37 -8.96 -8.76
C PRO A 121 -3.49 -9.73 -10.08
N LYS A 122 -4.68 -10.26 -10.42
CA LYS A 122 -4.87 -11.15 -11.58
C LYS A 122 -4.72 -10.38 -12.90
N THR A 123 -5.12 -9.12 -12.92
CA THR A 123 -5.06 -8.26 -14.11
C THR A 123 -3.88 -7.28 -14.09
N PHE A 124 -3.02 -7.36 -13.06
CA PHE A 124 -1.84 -6.51 -12.95
C PHE A 124 -0.89 -6.70 -14.15
N PRO A 125 -0.58 -5.63 -14.93
CA PRO A 125 0.18 -5.77 -16.18
C PRO A 125 1.65 -6.18 -15.98
N TYR A 126 2.19 -6.01 -14.77
CA TYR A 126 3.58 -6.32 -14.45
C TYR A 126 3.74 -7.61 -13.63
N LYS A 127 2.79 -8.55 -13.73
CA LYS A 127 2.80 -9.83 -12.98
C LYS A 127 4.00 -10.77 -13.23
N ASN A 128 4.88 -10.45 -14.17
CA ASN A 128 6.11 -11.21 -14.41
C ASN A 128 7.36 -10.43 -13.95
N ASN A 129 7.17 -9.31 -13.26
CA ASN A 129 8.24 -8.50 -12.68
C ASN A 129 8.14 -8.59 -11.16
N ALA A 130 9.04 -9.37 -10.54
CA ALA A 130 9.03 -9.63 -9.11
C ALA A 130 9.04 -8.37 -8.24
N ASN A 131 9.78 -7.32 -8.66
CA ASN A 131 9.82 -6.06 -7.92
C ASN A 131 8.48 -5.31 -7.99
N ALA A 132 7.86 -5.30 -9.17
CA ALA A 132 6.56 -4.66 -9.36
C ALA A 132 5.46 -5.39 -8.57
N GLU A 133 5.48 -6.73 -8.58
CA GLU A 133 4.54 -7.53 -7.80
C GLU A 133 4.74 -7.35 -6.30
N MET A 134 5.99 -7.33 -5.82
CA MET A 134 6.29 -7.09 -4.42
C MET A 134 5.79 -5.72 -3.96
N ILE A 135 5.99 -4.67 -4.76
CA ILE A 135 5.49 -3.33 -4.44
C ILE A 135 3.96 -3.30 -4.36
N ARG A 136 3.26 -3.92 -5.32
CA ARG A 136 1.79 -3.99 -5.32
C ARG A 136 1.28 -4.78 -4.11
N SER A 137 1.86 -5.95 -3.86
CA SER A 137 1.49 -6.84 -2.75
C SER A 137 1.70 -6.16 -1.39
N LEU A 138 2.86 -5.53 -1.17
CA LEU A 138 3.14 -4.78 0.06
C LEU A 138 2.24 -3.56 0.22
N LEU A 139 1.91 -2.85 -0.87
CA LEU A 139 0.93 -1.75 -0.83
C LEU A 139 -0.44 -2.26 -0.38
N HIS A 140 -0.94 -3.33 -1.00
CA HIS A 140 -2.25 -3.91 -0.69
C HIS A 140 -2.32 -4.36 0.77
N ASP A 141 -1.34 -5.12 1.24
CA ASP A 141 -1.32 -5.62 2.62
C ASP A 141 -1.19 -4.47 3.63
N ALA A 142 -0.37 -3.46 3.34
CA ALA A 142 -0.20 -2.31 4.23
C ALA A 142 -1.46 -1.44 4.34
N ASP A 143 -2.15 -1.21 3.23
CA ASP A 143 -3.41 -0.46 3.20
C ASP A 143 -4.52 -1.23 3.91
N THR A 144 -4.66 -2.52 3.58
CA THR A 144 -5.59 -3.45 4.23
C THR A 144 -5.34 -3.52 5.74
N LEU A 145 -4.09 -3.62 6.18
CA LEU A 145 -3.76 -3.65 7.60
C LEU A 145 -4.15 -2.36 8.32
N ASP A 146 -4.01 -1.18 7.70
CA ASP A 146 -4.38 0.08 8.37
C ASP A 146 -5.90 0.18 8.62
N VAL A 147 -6.74 -0.62 7.94
CA VAL A 147 -8.19 -0.68 8.14
C VAL A 147 -8.57 -1.08 9.58
N ILE A 148 -7.67 -1.72 10.34
CA ILE A 148 -7.87 -2.05 11.77
C ILE A 148 -8.30 -0.83 12.60
N ARG A 149 -7.90 0.38 12.20
CA ARG A 149 -8.23 1.63 12.91
C ARG A 149 -9.72 2.02 12.84
N VAL A 150 -10.47 1.47 11.87
CA VAL A 150 -11.87 1.85 11.58
C VAL A 150 -12.85 0.68 11.61
N ARG A 151 -12.40 -0.55 11.94
CA ARG A 151 -13.26 -1.74 12.00
C ARG A 151 -13.20 -2.37 13.39
N ASN A 152 -14.33 -2.93 13.85
CA ASN A 152 -14.39 -3.67 15.11
C ASN A 152 -13.75 -5.06 15.01
N ASN A 153 -13.74 -5.64 13.82
CA ASN A 153 -13.13 -6.94 13.53
C ASN A 153 -12.24 -6.80 12.30
N PHE A 154 -11.08 -7.44 12.35
CA PHE A 154 -10.14 -7.53 11.24
C PHE A 154 -9.95 -9.00 10.87
N PHE A 155 -10.08 -9.31 9.59
CA PHE A 155 -9.90 -10.66 9.09
C PHE A 155 -8.56 -10.75 8.38
N ILE A 156 -7.64 -11.53 8.95
CA ILE A 156 -6.28 -11.69 8.42
C ILE A 156 -6.26 -12.31 7.02
N ASP A 157 -7.31 -13.04 6.64
CA ASP A 157 -7.49 -13.63 5.31
C ASP A 157 -7.67 -12.61 4.18
N PHE A 158 -7.73 -11.31 4.48
CA PHE A 158 -7.63 -10.27 3.45
C PHE A 158 -6.18 -9.91 3.10
N LEU A 159 -5.19 -10.36 3.89
CA LEU A 159 -3.78 -10.10 3.60
C LEU A 159 -3.21 -11.18 2.67
N GLU A 160 -2.57 -10.77 1.58
CA GLU A 160 -1.90 -11.67 0.63
C GLU A 160 -0.76 -12.46 1.27
N ILE A 161 0.00 -11.84 2.19
CA ILE A 161 1.03 -12.54 2.96
C ILE A 161 0.46 -13.79 3.66
N TRP A 162 -0.79 -13.75 4.12
CA TRP A 162 -1.43 -14.88 4.80
C TRP A 162 -1.77 -16.03 3.86
N HIS A 163 -2.21 -15.74 2.64
CA HIS A 163 -2.46 -16.75 1.61
C HIS A 163 -1.16 -17.45 1.16
N ASN A 164 -0.07 -16.70 1.07
CA ASN A 164 1.23 -17.25 0.71
C ASN A 164 1.76 -18.21 1.78
N LEU A 165 1.54 -17.91 3.06
CA LEU A 165 1.94 -18.81 4.16
C LEU A 165 1.14 -20.10 4.16
N ASN A 166 -0.18 -20.02 3.99
CA ASN A 166 -1.05 -21.20 3.96
C ASN A 166 -0.77 -22.11 2.75
N SER A 167 -0.27 -21.55 1.65
CA SER A 167 0.17 -22.31 0.48
C SER A 167 1.54 -22.97 0.68
N SER A 168 2.37 -22.43 1.58
CA SER A 168 3.74 -22.85 1.83
C SER A 168 3.88 -23.81 3.02
N HIS A 169 2.83 -24.03 3.80
CA HIS A 169 2.88 -24.88 4.99
C HIS A 169 2.71 -26.37 4.65
N LYS A 170 3.83 -26.99 4.24
CA LYS A 170 4.35 -28.09 5.06
C LYS A 170 4.78 -27.48 6.39
N CYS A 171 3.82 -27.44 7.31
CA CYS A 171 3.90 -27.07 8.73
C CYS A 171 5.34 -26.84 9.27
N ILE A 172 5.72 -25.58 9.48
CA ILE A 172 6.59 -25.25 10.61
C ILE A 172 5.66 -24.60 11.62
N THR A 173 5.13 -25.42 12.53
CA THR A 173 4.47 -24.92 13.73
C THR A 173 5.48 -24.11 14.53
N HIS A 174 5.39 -22.79 14.47
CA HIS A 174 5.73 -21.98 15.63
C HIS A 174 4.43 -21.74 16.38
N ASP A 175 4.39 -22.34 17.56
CA ASP A 175 3.26 -22.34 18.47
C ASP A 175 2.97 -20.90 18.92
N PHE A 176 1.93 -20.29 18.34
CA PHE A 176 1.45 -18.96 18.70
C PHE A 176 0.61 -18.96 19.99
N SER A 177 0.58 -20.05 20.77
CA SER A 177 -0.11 -20.12 22.06
C SER A 177 0.45 -19.15 23.13
N CYS A 178 1.58 -18.50 22.88
CA CYS A 178 2.21 -17.59 23.84
C CYS A 178 1.76 -16.11 23.77
N ILE A 179 0.81 -15.72 22.90
CA ILE A 179 0.38 -14.30 22.77
C ILE A 179 -0.94 -14.01 23.54
N TYR A 180 -1.65 -15.02 24.05
CA TYR A 180 -2.92 -14.84 24.76
C TYR A 180 -2.87 -15.10 26.27
N SER A 181 -1.71 -14.89 26.90
CA SER A 181 -1.56 -14.97 28.36
C SER A 181 -0.83 -13.75 28.92
N CYS A 182 -1.55 -12.61 28.94
CA CYS A 182 -1.35 -11.48 29.86
C CYS A 182 -2.73 -10.88 30.19
#